data_AF-A0A938MLC5-F1
#
_entry.id   AF-A0A938MLC5-F1
#
_cell.length_a   1.000
_cell.length_b   1.000
_cell.length_c   1.000
_cell.angle_alpha   90.00
_cell.angle_beta   90.00
_cell.angle_gamma   90.00
#
_symmetry.space_group_name_H-M   'P 1'
#
loop_
_entity.id
_entity.type
_entity.pdbx_description
1 polymer ?
#
loop_
_entity_poly.entity_id
_entity_poly.type
_entity_poly.pdbx_seq_one_letter_code
_entity_poly.pdbx_strand_id
1 'polypeptide(L)'
;LDVMTADFKAMLVPQPGKRRARSIVALFRDLAERGVEIRILHSGIPSSPALQELRKELPSGLTIRRCPRLHAKAVIMDCRRMYLGSANLTGAGLGAKADGRRNFELGIWTDSTALIDRVLAQFNLLWEGHQCKSCRRRDVCPEPLEEPRLS
;
A
#
# COMPACT_ATOMS: atom_id res chain seq x y z
N LEU A 1 4.44 -9.79 1.44
CA LEU A 1 4.19 -8.65 0.51
C LEU A 1 4.07 -7.37 1.33
N ASP A 2 5.01 -6.43 1.15
CA ASP A 2 5.02 -5.18 1.91
C ASP A 2 4.78 -3.98 0.99
N VAL A 3 3.86 -3.12 1.38
CA VAL A 3 3.38 -2.02 0.55
C VAL A 3 3.45 -0.71 1.33
N MET A 4 4.11 0.29 0.74
CA MET A 4 4.02 1.68 1.17
C MET A 4 3.31 2.50 0.09
N THR A 5 2.35 3.32 0.47
CA THR A 5 1.73 4.30 -0.44
C THR A 5 1.22 5.50 0.35
N ALA A 6 1.30 6.70 -0.20
CA ALA A 6 0.72 7.87 0.48
C ALA A 6 -0.82 7.79 0.44
N ASP A 7 -1.35 7.55 -0.76
CA ASP A 7 -2.77 7.43 -1.04
C ASP A 7 -3.14 5.97 -1.27
N PHE A 8 -4.15 5.48 -0.55
CA PHE A 8 -4.70 4.15 -0.77
C PHE A 8 -6.14 4.25 -1.27
N LYS A 9 -6.33 3.97 -2.57
CA LYS A 9 -7.64 3.98 -3.21
C LYS A 9 -8.00 2.57 -3.69
N ALA A 10 -9.29 2.25 -3.77
CA ALA A 10 -9.76 1.01 -4.42
C ALA A 10 -9.60 1.15 -5.94
N MET A 11 -8.36 1.18 -6.40
CA MET A 11 -8.07 1.29 -7.81
C MET A 11 -8.41 -0.02 -8.51
N LEU A 12 -8.89 0.11 -9.75
CA LEU A 12 -9.12 -1.04 -10.62
C LEU A 12 -7.80 -1.42 -11.29
N VAL A 13 -7.43 -2.67 -11.14
CA VAL A 13 -6.26 -3.31 -11.72
C VAL A 13 -6.74 -4.14 -12.93
N PRO A 14 -6.32 -3.78 -14.15
CA PRO A 14 -6.59 -4.58 -15.34
C PRO A 14 -6.06 -6.00 -15.16
N GLN A 15 -6.78 -6.97 -15.71
CA GLN A 15 -6.43 -8.38 -15.61
C GLN A 15 -6.16 -8.90 -17.03
N PRO A 16 -5.01 -9.54 -17.29
CA PRO A 16 -4.72 -10.11 -18.60
C PRO A 16 -5.84 -11.04 -19.06
N GLY A 17 -6.35 -10.81 -20.28
CA GLY A 17 -7.40 -11.64 -20.87
C GLY A 17 -8.81 -11.48 -20.26
N LYS A 18 -9.03 -10.56 -19.31
CA LYS A 18 -10.37 -10.32 -18.73
C LYS A 18 -10.90 -8.94 -19.09
N ARG A 19 -12.18 -8.90 -19.47
CA ARG A 19 -12.89 -7.66 -19.85
C ARG A 19 -13.18 -6.74 -18.66
N ARG A 20 -13.19 -7.26 -17.43
CA ARG A 20 -13.44 -6.48 -16.20
C ARG A 20 -12.18 -6.42 -15.35
N ALA A 21 -11.77 -5.20 -15.02
CA ALA A 21 -10.72 -4.95 -14.02
C ALA A 21 -11.26 -5.24 -12.61
N ARG A 22 -10.37 -5.63 -11.69
CA ARG A 22 -10.71 -5.92 -10.29
C ARG A 22 -10.12 -4.86 -9.38
N SER A 23 -10.74 -4.60 -8.24
CA SER A 23 -10.13 -3.72 -7.24
C SER A 23 -8.84 -4.32 -6.70
N ILE A 24 -7.88 -3.47 -6.35
CA ILE A 24 -6.64 -3.90 -5.70
C ILE A 24 -6.90 -4.57 -4.34
N VAL A 25 -7.96 -4.14 -3.63
CA VAL A 25 -8.37 -4.74 -2.35
C VAL A 25 -8.82 -6.19 -2.56
N ALA A 26 -9.60 -6.47 -3.61
CA ALA A 26 -9.98 -7.85 -3.95
C ALA A 26 -8.75 -8.70 -4.31
N LEU A 27 -7.76 -8.14 -5.01
CA LEU A 27 -6.53 -8.87 -5.32
C LEU A 27 -5.71 -9.20 -4.07
N PHE A 28 -5.62 -8.26 -3.11
CA PHE A 28 -4.99 -8.52 -1.82
C PHE A 28 -5.72 -9.61 -1.05
N ARG A 29 -7.06 -9.65 -1.12
CA ARG A 29 -7.85 -10.72 -0.48
C ARG A 29 -7.49 -12.09 -1.06
N ASP A 30 -7.55 -12.25 -2.38
CA ASP A 30 -7.18 -13.51 -3.03
C ASP A 30 -5.73 -13.94 -2.72
N LEU A 31 -4.80 -12.99 -2.59
CA LEU A 31 -3.43 -13.28 -2.19
C LEU A 31 -3.38 -13.79 -0.75
N ALA A 32 -4.06 -13.11 0.18
CA ALA A 32 -4.11 -13.52 1.58
C ALA A 32 -4.78 -14.89 1.78
N GLU A 33 -5.85 -15.18 1.05
CA GLU A 33 -6.52 -16.51 1.06
C GLU A 33 -5.59 -17.64 0.56
N ARG A 34 -4.62 -17.31 -0.29
CA ARG A 34 -3.58 -18.25 -0.76
C ARG A 34 -2.37 -18.32 0.18
N GLY A 35 -2.45 -17.71 1.35
CA GLY A 35 -1.39 -17.74 2.38
C GLY A 35 -0.32 -16.67 2.21
N VAL A 36 -0.54 -15.64 1.39
CA VAL A 36 0.39 -14.50 1.30
C VAL A 36 0.15 -13.55 2.45
N GLU A 37 1.17 -13.30 3.27
CA GLU A 37 1.13 -12.23 4.27
C GLU A 37 1.31 -10.86 3.61
N ILE A 38 0.43 -9.92 3.93
CA ILE A 38 0.36 -8.60 3.32
C ILE A 38 0.36 -7.53 4.41
N ARG A 39 1.34 -6.64 4.36
CA ARG A 39 1.46 -5.47 5.25
C ARG A 39 1.35 -4.20 4.43
N ILE A 40 0.34 -3.37 4.70
CA ILE A 40 0.11 -2.10 3.99
C ILE A 40 0.30 -0.94 4.95
N LEU A 41 1.31 -0.12 4.72
CA LEU A 41 1.49 1.16 5.39
C LEU A 41 0.99 2.29 4.47
N HIS A 42 0.07 3.12 4.97
CA HIS A 42 -0.47 4.25 4.22
C HIS A 42 -0.52 5.55 5.03
N SER A 43 -0.78 6.71 4.38
CA SER A 43 -0.90 8.00 5.08
C SER A 43 -2.33 8.54 5.10
N GLY A 44 -2.90 8.78 3.92
CA GLY A 44 -4.25 9.31 3.78
C GLY A 44 -5.30 8.32 4.28
N ILE A 45 -6.47 8.82 4.68
CA ILE A 45 -7.62 7.95 4.97
C ILE A 45 -7.95 7.17 3.68
N PRO A 46 -8.10 5.84 3.72
CA PRO A 46 -8.45 5.07 2.53
C PRO A 46 -9.76 5.60 1.93
N SER A 47 -9.87 5.63 0.60
CA SER A 47 -11.08 6.12 -0.06
C SER A 47 -12.34 5.37 0.39
N SER A 48 -13.52 6.00 0.37
CA SER A 48 -14.79 5.34 0.76
C SER A 48 -15.02 3.99 0.09
N PRO A 49 -14.75 3.80 -1.23
CA PRO A 49 -14.85 2.48 -1.85
C PRO A 49 -13.87 1.45 -1.29
N ALA A 50 -12.63 1.85 -0.96
CA ALA A 50 -11.65 0.97 -0.31
C ALA A 50 -12.12 0.55 1.08
N LEU A 51 -12.63 1.50 1.87
CA LEU A 51 -13.19 1.20 3.19
C LEU A 51 -14.38 0.25 3.10
N GLN A 52 -15.30 0.47 2.16
CA GLN A 52 -16.44 -0.43 1.95
C GLN A 52 -15.99 -1.86 1.59
N GLU A 53 -14.97 -2.01 0.76
CA GLU A 53 -14.44 -3.34 0.42
C GLU A 53 -13.72 -4.01 1.59
N LEU A 54 -12.93 -3.26 2.36
CA LEU A 54 -12.24 -3.76 3.56
C LEU A 54 -13.24 -4.16 4.66
N ARG A 55 -14.35 -3.43 4.81
CA ARG A 55 -15.42 -3.74 5.78
C ARG A 55 -16.16 -5.03 5.47
N LYS A 56 -16.26 -5.42 4.20
CA LYS A 56 -16.92 -6.69 3.85
C LYS A 56 -16.18 -7.88 4.47
N GLU A 57 -14.86 -7.85 4.37
CA GLU A 57 -13.99 -8.89 4.89
C GLU A 57 -12.53 -8.44 4.83
N LEU A 58 -11.86 -8.46 6.00
CA LEU A 58 -10.42 -8.29 6.11
C LEU A 58 -9.81 -9.67 6.42
N PRO A 59 -9.11 -10.31 5.48
CA PRO A 59 -8.53 -11.62 5.71
C PRO A 59 -7.40 -11.54 6.75
N SER A 60 -7.18 -12.62 7.51
CA SER A 60 -6.17 -12.67 8.57
C SER A 60 -4.74 -12.38 8.08
N GLY A 61 -4.46 -12.65 6.80
CA GLY A 61 -3.18 -12.34 6.16
C GLY A 61 -3.00 -10.89 5.71
N LEU A 62 -3.96 -9.98 5.94
CA LEU A 62 -3.89 -8.58 5.52
C LEU A 62 -3.93 -7.63 6.72
N THR A 63 -2.81 -6.98 7.01
CA THR A 63 -2.71 -5.94 8.03
C THR A 63 -2.50 -4.57 7.38
N ILE A 64 -3.22 -3.56 7.87
CA ILE A 64 -3.18 -2.20 7.32
C ILE A 64 -2.94 -1.23 8.47
N ARG A 65 -1.88 -0.41 8.36
CA ARG A 65 -1.51 0.60 9.35
C ARG A 65 -1.38 1.97 8.73
N ARG A 66 -1.70 3.00 9.51
CA ARG A 66 -1.65 4.40 9.06
C ARG A 66 -0.54 5.20 9.74
N CYS A 67 0.26 5.90 8.95
CA CYS A 67 1.19 6.93 9.41
C CYS A 67 1.03 8.20 8.54
N PRO A 68 0.52 9.32 9.09
CA PRO A 68 0.29 10.55 8.31
C PRO A 68 1.55 11.17 7.67
N ARG A 69 2.74 10.80 8.14
CA ARG A 69 4.03 11.24 7.58
C ARG A 69 4.51 10.38 6.40
N LEU A 70 3.85 9.27 6.08
CA LEU A 70 4.29 8.40 5.00
C LEU A 70 4.02 9.04 3.64
N HIS A 71 5.06 9.19 2.82
CA HIS A 71 4.92 9.60 1.42
C HIS A 71 5.71 8.71 0.44
N ALA A 72 6.32 7.63 0.94
CA ALA A 72 7.00 6.64 0.12
C ALA A 72 6.01 5.83 -0.72
N LYS A 73 6.44 5.39 -1.91
CA LYS A 73 5.70 4.40 -2.70
C LYS A 73 6.63 3.25 -3.06
N ALA A 74 6.37 2.09 -2.46
CA ALA A 74 7.15 0.89 -2.71
C ALA A 74 6.28 -0.36 -2.56
N VAL A 75 6.62 -1.39 -3.31
CA VAL A 75 6.05 -2.74 -3.18
C VAL A 75 7.20 -3.72 -3.12
N ILE A 76 7.36 -4.43 -2.02
CA ILE A 76 8.41 -5.43 -1.78
C ILE A 76 7.76 -6.82 -1.78
N MET A 77 8.25 -7.70 -2.65
CA MET A 77 7.78 -9.07 -2.82
C MET A 77 8.86 -10.03 -2.34
N ASP A 78 8.53 -10.80 -1.31
CA ASP A 78 9.34 -11.90 -0.75
C ASP A 78 10.80 -11.54 -0.47
N CYS A 79 11.07 -10.28 -0.13
CA CYS A 79 12.43 -9.74 0.05
C CYS A 79 13.36 -9.93 -1.17
N ARG A 80 12.80 -10.22 -2.36
CA ARG A 80 13.56 -10.59 -3.56
C ARG A 80 13.35 -9.65 -4.73
N ARG A 81 12.19 -8.99 -4.80
CA ARG A 81 11.87 -8.02 -5.84
C ARG A 81 11.20 -6.82 -5.23
N MET A 82 11.48 -5.66 -5.78
CA MET A 82 10.88 -4.42 -5.33
C MET A 82 10.55 -3.50 -6.51
N TYR A 83 9.39 -2.86 -6.42
CA TYR A 83 9.11 -1.63 -7.12
C TYR A 83 9.27 -0.46 -6.14
N LEU A 84 10.01 0.58 -6.54
CA LEU A 84 10.16 1.83 -5.80
C LEU A 84 9.96 2.99 -6.78
N GLY A 85 9.08 3.95 -6.46
CA GLY A 85 8.82 5.04 -7.39
C GLY A 85 7.94 6.15 -6.86
N SER A 86 7.43 6.97 -7.78
CA SER A 86 6.55 8.11 -7.50
C SER A 86 5.06 7.76 -7.53
N ALA A 87 4.68 6.63 -8.15
CA ALA A 87 3.28 6.24 -8.31
C ALA A 87 2.65 5.74 -7.00
N ASN A 88 1.61 6.42 -6.52
CA ASN A 88 0.73 5.89 -5.46
C ASN A 88 -0.18 4.77 -6.01
N LEU A 89 -0.75 3.96 -5.12
CA LEU A 89 -1.78 2.96 -5.44
C LEU A 89 -3.13 3.61 -5.82
N THR A 90 -3.13 4.27 -6.97
CA THR A 90 -4.31 4.94 -7.55
C THR A 90 -4.37 4.67 -9.05
N GLY A 91 -5.58 4.74 -9.62
CA GLY A 91 -5.75 4.57 -11.06
C GLY A 91 -4.99 5.61 -11.91
N ALA A 92 -4.67 6.78 -11.35
CA ALA A 92 -3.90 7.81 -12.04
C ALA A 92 -2.38 7.55 -12.04
N GLY A 93 -1.85 6.94 -10.97
CA GLY A 93 -0.43 6.62 -10.83
C GLY A 93 -0.03 5.26 -11.44
N LEU A 94 -0.95 4.30 -11.55
CA LEU A 94 -0.68 2.94 -12.04
C LEU A 94 -1.38 2.61 -13.37
N GLY A 95 -1.73 3.63 -14.17
CA GLY A 95 -2.09 3.43 -15.58
C GLY A 95 -3.52 2.97 -15.88
N ALA A 96 -4.46 3.05 -14.92
CA ALA A 96 -5.88 2.74 -15.18
C ALA A 96 -6.64 3.89 -15.89
N LYS A 97 -5.98 5.04 -16.11
CA LYS A 97 -6.49 6.16 -16.90
C LYS A 97 -5.87 6.15 -18.30
N ALA A 98 -6.62 6.62 -19.30
CA ALA A 98 -6.15 6.78 -20.68
C ALA A 98 -4.84 7.60 -20.75
N ASP A 99 -4.05 7.36 -21.79
CA ASP A 99 -2.67 7.90 -21.94
C ASP A 99 -2.56 9.41 -21.73
N GLY A 100 -3.55 10.20 -22.16
CA GLY A 100 -3.57 11.66 -21.96
C GLY A 100 -4.10 12.15 -20.60
N ARG A 101 -4.46 11.24 -19.68
CA ARG A 101 -5.09 11.55 -18.38
C ARG A 101 -4.41 10.90 -17.18
N ARG A 102 -3.32 10.16 -17.40
CA ARG A 102 -2.49 9.56 -16.34
C ARG A 102 -1.37 10.51 -15.92
N ASN A 103 -0.84 10.28 -14.73
CA ASN A 103 0.31 11.04 -14.25
C ASN A 103 1.58 10.60 -14.99
N PHE A 104 2.55 11.52 -15.09
CA PHE A 104 3.93 11.14 -15.39
C PHE A 104 4.55 10.59 -14.11
N GLU A 105 5.02 9.34 -14.16
CA GLU A 105 5.55 8.64 -13.00
C GLU A 105 6.91 8.04 -13.36
N LEU A 106 7.80 7.97 -12.37
CA LEU A 106 9.09 7.30 -12.46
C LEU A 106 9.14 6.19 -11.42
N GLY A 107 9.79 5.09 -11.78
CA GLY A 107 9.94 3.97 -10.88
C GLY A 107 11.10 3.08 -11.31
N ILE A 108 11.63 2.38 -10.32
CA ILE A 108 12.68 1.38 -10.47
C ILE A 108 12.07 0.04 -10.08
N TRP A 109 12.14 -0.92 -11.00
CA TRP A 109 11.99 -2.32 -10.70
C TRP A 109 13.37 -2.92 -10.45
N THR A 110 13.55 -3.63 -9.35
CA THR A 110 14.87 -4.15 -8.96
C THR A 110 14.78 -5.47 -8.20
N ASP A 111 15.82 -6.27 -8.31
CA ASP A 111 16.14 -7.46 -7.51
C ASP A 111 17.44 -7.27 -6.71
N SER A 112 17.97 -6.04 -6.64
CA SER A 112 19.16 -5.71 -5.85
C SER A 112 18.89 -5.86 -4.36
N THR A 113 19.45 -6.91 -3.76
CA THR A 113 19.30 -7.21 -2.33
C THR A 113 19.70 -6.02 -1.46
N ALA A 114 20.84 -5.38 -1.76
CA ALA A 114 21.34 -4.24 -0.99
C ALA A 114 20.35 -3.05 -0.96
N LEU A 115 19.61 -2.81 -2.04
CA LEU A 115 18.60 -1.76 -2.09
C LEU A 115 17.31 -2.21 -1.39
N ILE A 116 16.88 -3.45 -1.64
CA ILE A 116 15.68 -4.04 -1.03
C ILE A 116 15.80 -4.06 0.49
N ASP A 117 16.92 -4.52 1.03
CA ASP A 117 17.16 -4.63 2.47
C ASP A 117 17.08 -3.27 3.16
N ARG A 118 17.63 -2.22 2.53
CA ARG A 118 17.55 -0.84 3.07
C ARG A 118 16.11 -0.32 3.10
N VAL A 119 15.34 -0.54 2.04
CA VAL A 119 13.94 -0.09 1.98
C VAL A 119 13.07 -0.91 2.93
N LEU A 120 13.29 -2.22 3.02
CA LEU A 120 12.59 -3.10 3.94
C LEU A 120 12.90 -2.77 5.41
N ALA A 121 14.16 -2.46 5.74
CA ALA A 121 14.52 -1.99 7.07
C ALA A 121 13.78 -0.69 7.42
N GLN A 122 13.72 0.26 6.49
CA GLN A 122 12.94 1.49 6.66
C GLN A 122 11.43 1.20 6.84
N PHE A 123 10.90 0.23 6.08
CA PHE A 123 9.51 -0.22 6.24
C PHE A 123 9.27 -0.74 7.66
N ASN A 124 10.08 -1.68 8.13
CA ASN A 124 9.93 -2.31 9.45
C ASN A 124 10.04 -1.28 10.60
N LEU A 125 11.00 -0.34 10.51
CA LEU A 125 11.14 0.74 11.49
C LEU A 125 9.88 1.59 11.62
N LEU A 126 9.22 1.89 10.50
CA LEU A 126 7.96 2.63 10.50
C LEU A 126 6.80 1.75 10.95
N TRP A 127 6.75 0.49 10.49
CA TRP A 127 5.72 -0.49 10.78
C TRP A 127 5.62 -0.82 12.27
N GLU A 128 6.74 -0.94 12.96
CA GLU A 128 6.83 -1.22 14.40
C GLU A 128 6.71 0.05 15.25
N GLY A 129 6.66 1.22 14.63
CA GLY A 129 6.40 2.48 15.33
C GLY A 129 7.60 3.05 16.09
N HIS A 130 8.82 2.65 15.74
CA HIS A 130 10.06 3.16 16.38
C HIS A 130 10.16 4.69 16.33
N GLN A 131 9.57 5.31 15.30
CA GLN A 131 9.55 6.76 15.11
C GLN A 131 8.39 7.47 15.82
N CYS A 132 7.45 6.75 16.43
CA CYS A 132 6.21 7.32 16.97
C CYS A 132 6.43 8.04 18.31
N LYS A 133 7.30 7.52 19.19
CA LYS A 133 7.51 8.08 20.54
C LYS A 133 7.92 9.56 20.52
N SER A 134 8.83 9.92 19.63
CA SER A 134 9.34 11.29 19.44
C SER A 134 8.59 12.08 18.36
N CYS A 135 7.56 11.50 17.75
CA CYS A 135 6.81 12.14 16.66
C CYS A 135 5.95 13.29 17.19
N ARG A 136 6.05 14.46 16.55
CA ARG A 136 5.34 15.70 16.92
C ARG A 136 3.98 15.86 16.24
N ARG A 137 3.36 14.76 15.78
CA ARG A 137 2.11 14.75 14.99
C ARG A 137 0.92 14.15 15.74
N ARG A 138 0.91 14.23 17.07
CA ARG A 138 -0.16 13.63 17.91
C ARG A 138 -1.52 14.29 17.73
N ASP A 139 -1.54 15.53 17.25
CA ASP A 139 -2.74 16.29 16.87
C ASP A 139 -3.53 15.64 15.73
N VAL A 140 -2.86 14.94 14.81
CA VAL A 140 -3.46 14.28 13.63
C VAL A 140 -3.27 12.75 13.61
N CYS A 141 -2.58 12.23 14.62
CA CYS A 141 -2.28 10.82 14.85
C CYS A 141 -2.33 10.56 16.37
N PRO A 142 -3.53 10.61 16.99
CA PRO A 142 -3.67 10.43 18.42
C PRO A 142 -3.28 8.99 18.84
N GLU A 143 -3.62 8.02 18.00
CA GLU A 143 -3.20 6.62 18.14
C GLU A 143 -2.10 6.34 17.09
N PRO A 144 -0.87 6.01 17.51
CA PRO A 144 0.18 5.65 16.56
C PRO A 144 -0.18 4.38 15.79
N LEU A 145 0.00 4.41 14.46
CA LEU A 145 -0.20 3.24 13.58
C LEU A 145 -1.63 2.68 13.61
N GLU A 146 -2.62 3.56 13.64
CA GLU A 146 -4.04 3.22 13.53
C GLU A 146 -4.32 2.21 12.42
N GLU A 147 -5.06 1.16 12.76
CA GLU A 147 -5.69 0.27 11.79
C GLU A 147 -7.10 0.81 11.45
N PRO A 148 -7.63 0.55 10.24
CA PRO A 148 -8.95 1.05 9.85
C PRO A 148 -10.03 0.59 10.83
N ARG A 149 -10.85 1.51 11.34
CA ARG A 149 -12.06 1.14 12.11
C ARG A 149 -13.12 0.59 11.15
N LEU A 150 -13.31 -0.73 11.19
CA LEU A 150 -14.26 -1.44 10.33
C LEU A 150 -15.66 -1.59 10.93
N SER A 151 -15.88 -1.10 12.16
CA SER A 151 -17.17 -1.02 12.87
C SER A 151 -18.10 0.04 12.30
#